data_AF-A0A2X3CNY9-F1
#
_entry.id   AF-A0A2X3CNY9-F1
#
_cell.length_a   1.000
_cell.length_b   1.000
_cell.length_c   1.000
_cell.angle_alpha   90.00
_cell.angle_beta   90.00
_cell.angle_gamma   90.00
#
_symmetry.space_group_name_H-M   'P 1'
#
loop_
_entity.id
_entity.type
_entity.pdbx_description
1 polymer ?
#
loop_
_entity_poly.entity_id
_entity_poly.type
_entity_poly.pdbx_seq_one_letter_code
_entity_poly.pdbx_strand_id
1 'polypeptide(L)'
;MKESHTGESPYLTGKGFAGYPASLTGSVQHISGKDFPAGSLLLPLTTNAGAVTGAQLIAPTGEKSILPGSTMKGAFVALSPLPSEPPVQVVITEGYATALTVSQLTAGCVVAAISAGNLPNVAQALRARWPEVKIIIAGDNDFQDGGENPGRSFAERAAKSVGGWVTLPPGEN
;
A
#
# COMPACT_ATOMS: atom_id res chain seq x y z
N MET A 1 11.95 -8.07 -16.31
CA MET A 1 11.22 -9.11 -15.55
C MET A 1 10.91 -10.24 -16.50
N LYS A 2 11.31 -11.47 -16.18
CA LYS A 2 10.69 -12.66 -16.79
C LYS A 2 9.20 -12.64 -16.40
N GLU A 3 8.34 -12.97 -17.35
CA GLU A 3 6.89 -12.75 -17.40
C GLU A 3 6.17 -12.78 -16.03
N SER A 4 5.30 -11.80 -15.78
CA SER A 4 4.31 -11.87 -14.70
C SER A 4 3.00 -12.42 -15.24
N HIS A 5 2.23 -13.13 -14.42
CA HIS A 5 0.91 -13.64 -14.79
C HIS A 5 -0.11 -13.31 -13.70
N THR A 6 -1.39 -13.32 -14.04
CA THR A 6 -2.47 -13.21 -13.07
C THR A 6 -2.73 -14.56 -12.41
N GLY A 7 -2.84 -14.58 -11.09
CA GLY A 7 -3.14 -15.77 -10.30
C GLY A 7 -3.57 -15.43 -8.88
N GLU A 8 -3.61 -16.44 -8.03
CA GLU A 8 -3.94 -16.29 -6.60
C GLU A 8 -2.66 -16.30 -5.75
N SER A 9 -2.52 -15.32 -4.86
CA SER A 9 -1.36 -15.23 -3.97
C SER A 9 -1.60 -16.00 -2.68
N PRO A 10 -0.69 -16.92 -2.27
CA PRO A 10 -0.78 -17.57 -0.97
C PRO A 10 -0.75 -16.57 0.20
N TYR A 11 0.01 -15.48 0.06
CA TYR A 11 0.04 -14.40 1.05
C TYR A 11 -1.33 -13.74 1.22
N LEU A 12 -2.00 -13.39 0.12
CA LEU A 12 -3.33 -12.77 0.17
C LEU A 12 -4.40 -13.76 0.67
N THR A 13 -4.28 -15.03 0.29
CA THR A 13 -5.13 -16.12 0.81
C THR A 13 -5.01 -16.20 2.34
N GLY A 14 -3.80 -16.19 2.88
CA GLY A 14 -3.54 -16.15 4.33
C GLY A 14 -4.00 -14.86 5.01
N LYS A 15 -4.26 -13.80 4.26
CA LYS A 15 -4.89 -12.54 4.73
C LYS A 15 -6.42 -12.52 4.57
N GLY A 16 -7.04 -13.64 4.17
CA GLY A 16 -8.49 -13.77 4.02
C GLY A 16 -9.01 -13.41 2.63
N PHE A 17 -8.13 -13.18 1.64
CA PHE A 17 -8.49 -12.83 0.27
C PHE A 17 -8.34 -14.02 -0.68
N ALA A 18 -8.89 -15.18 -0.29
CA ALA A 18 -8.93 -16.35 -1.17
C ALA A 18 -9.68 -16.02 -2.47
N GLY A 19 -9.14 -16.48 -3.60
CA GLY A 19 -9.65 -16.21 -4.94
C GLY A 19 -9.41 -14.79 -5.47
N TYR A 20 -8.72 -13.92 -4.72
CA TYR A 20 -8.44 -12.56 -5.19
C TYR A 20 -7.39 -12.56 -6.30
N PRO A 21 -7.70 -12.03 -7.50
CA PRO A 21 -6.76 -12.01 -8.62
C PRO A 21 -5.63 -11.02 -8.37
N ALA A 22 -4.38 -11.48 -8.51
CA ALA A 22 -3.19 -10.68 -8.29
C ALA A 22 -2.11 -10.96 -9.34
N SER A 23 -1.22 -9.99 -9.54
CA SER A 23 -0.03 -10.18 -10.40
C SER A 23 1.04 -10.97 -9.65
N LEU A 24 1.52 -12.05 -10.24
CA LEU A 24 2.52 -12.94 -9.66
C LEU A 24 3.77 -13.03 -10.54
N THR A 25 4.93 -13.21 -9.92
CA THR A 25 6.19 -13.45 -10.65
C THR A 25 6.16 -14.81 -11.36
N GLY A 26 6.59 -14.88 -12.63
CA GLY A 26 6.72 -16.15 -13.35
C GLY A 26 8.04 -16.89 -13.11
N SER A 27 9.00 -16.25 -12.44
CA SER A 27 10.29 -16.85 -12.10
C SER A 27 10.77 -16.39 -10.73
N VAL A 28 11.76 -17.10 -10.18
CA VAL A 28 12.49 -16.67 -8.98
C VAL A 28 13.10 -15.28 -9.21
N GLN A 29 13.02 -14.41 -8.20
CA GLN A 29 13.66 -13.10 -8.17
C GLN A 29 14.67 -13.07 -7.01
N HIS A 30 15.92 -12.71 -7.32
CA HIS A 30 16.97 -12.57 -6.32
C HIS A 30 17.10 -11.09 -5.95
N ILE A 31 16.68 -10.71 -4.73
CA ILE A 31 16.64 -9.32 -4.28
C ILE A 31 17.29 -9.22 -2.91
N SER A 32 18.32 -8.37 -2.81
CA SER A 32 18.99 -8.06 -1.54
C SER A 32 19.45 -9.32 -0.78
N GLY A 33 19.95 -10.33 -1.51
CA GLY A 33 20.40 -11.60 -0.94
C GLY A 33 19.30 -12.58 -0.55
N LYS A 34 18.05 -12.32 -0.96
CA LYS A 34 16.88 -13.15 -0.67
C LYS A 34 16.21 -13.64 -1.95
N ASP A 35 15.64 -14.84 -1.88
CA ASP A 35 14.96 -15.48 -2.99
C ASP A 35 13.45 -15.32 -2.84
N PHE A 36 12.84 -14.68 -3.83
CA PHE A 36 11.39 -14.62 -3.98
C PHE A 36 11.00 -15.65 -5.04
N PRO A 37 10.33 -16.76 -4.68
CA PRO A 37 10.02 -17.82 -5.63
C PRO A 37 9.08 -17.34 -6.75
N ALA A 38 8.97 -18.11 -7.83
CA ALA A 38 7.85 -17.94 -8.77
C ALA A 38 6.52 -18.05 -8.01
N GLY A 39 5.53 -17.25 -8.40
CA GLY A 39 4.28 -17.11 -7.66
C GLY A 39 4.32 -16.08 -6.52
N SER A 40 5.42 -15.35 -6.35
CA SER A 40 5.47 -14.22 -5.40
C SER A 40 4.59 -13.08 -5.90
N LEU A 41 3.87 -12.44 -5.00
CA LEU A 41 3.01 -11.30 -5.31
C LEU A 41 3.85 -10.12 -5.77
N LEU A 42 3.44 -9.52 -6.89
CA LEU A 42 4.07 -8.35 -7.50
C LEU A 42 3.12 -7.15 -7.42
N LEU A 43 3.53 -6.11 -6.70
CA LEU A 43 2.76 -4.89 -6.48
C LEU A 43 3.47 -3.68 -7.09
N PRO A 44 3.02 -3.16 -8.25
CA PRO A 44 3.63 -1.98 -8.87
C PRO A 44 3.52 -0.74 -7.98
N LEU A 45 4.64 -0.05 -7.82
CA LEU A 45 4.68 1.29 -7.22
C LEU A 45 4.42 2.32 -8.32
N THR A 46 3.50 3.24 -8.07
CA THR A 46 3.07 4.26 -9.03
C THR A 46 3.16 5.65 -8.43
N THR A 47 3.43 6.65 -9.27
CA THR A 47 3.30 8.06 -8.89
C THR A 47 1.84 8.50 -8.87
N ASN A 48 1.59 9.70 -8.35
CA ASN A 48 0.29 10.35 -8.52
C ASN A 48 -0.08 10.62 -9.98
N ALA A 49 0.77 10.41 -10.98
CA ALA A 49 0.41 10.48 -12.40
C ALA A 49 0.11 9.11 -13.02
N GLY A 50 0.21 8.03 -12.24
CA GLY A 50 0.03 6.65 -12.71
C GLY A 50 1.29 6.04 -13.34
N ALA A 51 2.42 6.75 -13.36
CA ALA A 51 3.68 6.22 -13.88
C ALA A 51 4.28 5.21 -12.91
N VAL A 52 4.70 4.03 -13.40
CA VAL A 52 5.34 3.00 -12.58
C VAL A 52 6.77 3.42 -12.24
N THR A 53 7.12 3.40 -10.96
CA THR A 53 8.44 3.78 -10.45
C THR A 53 9.23 2.61 -9.86
N GLY A 54 8.64 1.42 -9.83
CA GLY A 54 9.20 0.25 -9.18
C GLY A 54 8.12 -0.75 -8.79
N ALA A 55 8.45 -1.67 -7.89
CA ALA A 55 7.46 -2.57 -7.32
C ALA A 55 7.90 -3.10 -5.94
N GLN A 56 6.91 -3.52 -5.15
CA GLN A 56 7.11 -4.39 -4.00
C GLN A 56 6.84 -5.83 -4.41
N LEU A 57 7.70 -6.75 -3.96
CA LEU A 57 7.42 -8.18 -3.95
C LEU A 57 6.99 -8.64 -2.56
N ILE A 58 6.07 -9.60 -2.52
CA ILE A 58 5.70 -10.31 -1.30
C ILE A 58 5.78 -11.82 -1.58
N ALA A 59 6.66 -12.51 -0.88
CA ALA A 59 6.80 -13.96 -0.96
C ALA A 59 5.56 -14.66 -0.35
N PRO A 60 5.32 -15.95 -0.67
CA PRO A 60 4.25 -16.72 -0.05
C PRO A 60 4.28 -16.73 1.49
N THR A 61 5.48 -16.64 2.08
CA THR A 61 5.71 -16.58 3.53
C THR A 61 5.41 -15.22 4.15
N GLY A 62 5.07 -14.21 3.34
CA GLY A 62 4.82 -12.84 3.78
C GLY A 62 6.07 -11.95 3.86
N GLU A 63 7.25 -12.48 3.56
CA GLU A 63 8.46 -11.68 3.41
C GLU A 63 8.28 -10.66 2.27
N LYS A 64 8.68 -9.41 2.51
CA LYS A 64 8.49 -8.30 1.56
C LYS A 64 9.83 -7.69 1.18
N SER A 65 9.98 -7.31 -0.08
CA SER A 65 11.13 -6.52 -0.54
C SER A 65 10.73 -5.55 -1.63
N ILE A 66 11.45 -4.44 -1.73
CA ILE A 66 11.29 -3.47 -2.81
C ILE A 66 12.29 -3.81 -3.91
N LEU A 67 11.85 -3.77 -5.18
CA LEU A 67 12.76 -3.99 -6.30
C LEU A 67 13.89 -2.95 -6.31
N PRO A 68 15.15 -3.35 -6.55
CA PRO A 68 16.26 -2.42 -6.68
C PRO A 68 15.98 -1.34 -7.74
N GLY A 69 16.31 -0.09 -7.43
CA GLY A 69 16.04 1.05 -8.31
C GLY A 69 14.62 1.63 -8.19
N SER A 70 13.75 1.06 -7.34
CA SER A 70 12.42 1.63 -7.11
C SER A 70 12.48 3.00 -6.42
N THR A 71 11.62 3.92 -6.83
CA THR A 71 11.40 5.18 -6.09
C THR A 71 10.19 5.04 -5.17
N MET A 72 10.44 5.06 -3.85
CA MET A 72 9.40 4.92 -2.82
C MET A 72 8.73 6.25 -2.44
N LYS A 73 9.50 7.33 -2.33
CA LYS A 73 9.02 8.60 -1.76
C LYS A 73 7.84 9.14 -2.60
N GLY A 74 6.65 9.16 -2.00
CA GLY A 74 5.42 9.63 -2.65
C GLY A 74 4.83 8.67 -3.69
N ALA A 75 5.49 7.54 -3.95
CA ALA A 75 4.92 6.45 -4.74
C ALA A 75 4.12 5.50 -3.84
N PHE A 76 3.14 4.82 -4.42
CA PHE A 76 2.21 3.95 -3.71
C PHE A 76 1.71 2.84 -4.63
N VAL A 77 1.12 1.80 -4.02
CA VAL A 77 0.37 0.79 -4.76
C VAL A 77 -1.09 1.22 -4.83
N ALA A 78 -1.58 1.48 -6.03
CA ALA A 78 -3.00 1.77 -6.26
C ALA A 78 -3.77 0.46 -6.45
N LEU A 79 -4.95 0.34 -5.83
CA LEU A 79 -5.79 -0.86 -5.97
C LEU A 79 -6.52 -0.90 -7.32
N SER A 80 -6.75 0.28 -7.90
CA SER A 80 -7.31 0.49 -9.23
C SER A 80 -6.59 1.66 -9.91
N PRO A 81 -6.68 1.78 -11.24
CA PRO A 81 -6.17 2.96 -11.94
C PRO A 81 -6.73 4.25 -11.34
N LEU A 82 -5.85 5.24 -11.12
CA LEU A 82 -6.28 6.53 -10.57
C LEU A 82 -7.22 7.24 -11.55
N PRO A 83 -8.42 7.68 -11.11
CA PRO A 83 -9.35 8.40 -11.98
C PRO A 83 -8.77 9.73 -12.44
N SER A 84 -9.13 10.21 -13.63
CA SER A 84 -8.72 11.56 -14.08
C SER A 84 -9.30 12.64 -13.17
N GLU A 85 -10.61 12.54 -12.90
CA GLU A 85 -11.33 13.45 -12.02
C GLU A 85 -11.13 13.11 -10.53
N PRO A 86 -11.25 14.10 -9.62
CA PRO A 86 -11.18 13.86 -8.19
C PRO A 86 -12.24 12.85 -7.72
N PRO A 87 -11.87 11.77 -7.01
CA PRO A 87 -12.84 10.89 -6.40
C PRO A 87 -13.54 11.59 -5.22
N VAL A 88 -14.65 11.04 -4.75
CA VAL A 88 -15.34 11.55 -3.54
C VAL A 88 -14.44 11.54 -2.30
N GLN A 89 -13.51 10.58 -2.22
CA GLN A 89 -12.47 10.53 -1.21
C GLN A 89 -11.30 9.64 -1.66
N VAL A 90 -10.17 9.81 -0.98
CA VAL A 90 -8.99 8.97 -1.07
C VAL A 90 -8.70 8.39 0.30
N VAL A 91 -8.54 7.07 0.39
CA VAL A 91 -8.06 6.40 1.60
C VAL A 91 -6.65 5.88 1.36
N ILE A 92 -5.74 6.23 2.27
CA ILE A 92 -4.32 5.86 2.23
C ILE A 92 -4.07 4.93 3.41
N THR A 93 -3.68 3.69 3.12
CA THR A 93 -3.25 2.72 4.15
C THR A 93 -1.74 2.60 4.19
N GLU A 94 -1.21 1.96 5.23
CA GLU A 94 0.19 1.54 5.24
C GLU A 94 0.40 0.31 4.34
N GLY A 95 -0.32 -0.78 4.59
CA GLY A 95 -0.15 -2.06 3.88
C GLY A 95 -1.19 -2.32 2.78
N TYR A 96 -0.79 -3.10 1.77
CA TYR A 96 -1.68 -3.51 0.67
C TYR A 96 -2.84 -4.41 1.11
N ALA A 97 -2.61 -5.37 2.02
CA ALA A 97 -3.69 -6.20 2.54
C ALA A 97 -4.75 -5.35 3.28
N THR A 98 -4.32 -4.39 4.10
CA THR A 98 -5.20 -3.41 4.75
C THR A 98 -5.97 -2.58 3.73
N ALA A 99 -5.31 -2.15 2.64
CA ALA A 99 -5.97 -1.44 1.54
C ALA A 99 -7.10 -2.27 0.91
N LEU A 100 -6.86 -3.57 0.69
CA LEU A 100 -7.90 -4.47 0.16
C LEU A 100 -9.09 -4.54 1.11
N THR A 101 -8.88 -4.71 2.42
CA THR A 101 -9.97 -4.70 3.42
C THR A 101 -10.74 -3.40 3.38
N VAL A 102 -10.03 -2.26 3.40
CA VAL A 102 -10.63 -0.92 3.37
C VAL A 102 -11.44 -0.71 2.10
N SER A 103 -10.96 -1.17 0.95
CA SER A 103 -11.65 -1.02 -0.34
C SER A 103 -13.01 -1.72 -0.39
N GLN A 104 -13.23 -2.75 0.44
CA GLN A 104 -14.53 -3.41 0.55
C GLN A 104 -15.52 -2.63 1.43
N LEU A 105 -15.02 -1.71 2.26
CA LEU A 105 -15.81 -0.96 3.25
C LEU A 105 -16.01 0.51 2.87
N THR A 106 -15.42 0.95 1.76
CA THR A 106 -15.34 2.37 1.44
C THR A 106 -15.59 2.65 -0.04
N ALA A 107 -16.26 3.76 -0.32
CA ALA A 107 -16.31 4.32 -1.66
C ALA A 107 -15.11 5.23 -1.90
N GLY A 108 -14.66 5.33 -3.15
CA GLY A 108 -13.58 6.21 -3.57
C GLY A 108 -12.30 5.47 -3.96
N CYS A 109 -11.18 6.18 -3.94
CA CYS A 109 -9.88 5.65 -4.31
C CYS A 109 -9.14 5.13 -3.08
N VAL A 110 -8.55 3.94 -3.16
CA VAL A 110 -7.76 3.36 -2.06
C VAL A 110 -6.35 3.05 -2.55
N VAL A 111 -5.34 3.46 -1.78
CA VAL A 111 -3.92 3.25 -2.09
C VAL A 111 -3.17 2.79 -0.84
N ALA A 112 -2.09 2.03 -1.04
CA ALA A 112 -1.17 1.62 0.03
C ALA A 112 0.17 2.36 -0.09
N ALA A 113 0.61 3.02 0.98
CA ALA A 113 1.87 3.76 1.04
C ALA A 113 3.10 2.85 1.24
N ILE A 114 2.87 1.58 1.56
CA ILE A 114 3.84 0.49 1.69
C ILE A 114 4.73 0.56 2.93
N SER A 115 4.90 1.74 3.53
CA SER A 115 5.50 1.91 4.85
C SER A 115 4.92 3.13 5.58
N ALA A 116 4.88 3.07 6.92
CA ALA A 116 4.43 4.20 7.75
C ALA A 116 5.16 5.51 7.41
N GLY A 117 6.49 5.45 7.26
CA GLY A 117 7.32 6.61 6.92
C GLY A 117 7.00 7.26 5.58
N ASN A 118 6.31 6.55 4.68
CA ASN A 118 5.91 7.08 3.38
C ASN A 118 4.50 7.70 3.37
N LEU A 119 3.67 7.46 4.41
CA LEU A 119 2.31 8.00 4.51
C LEU A 119 2.26 9.52 4.27
N PRO A 120 3.13 10.37 4.88
CA PRO A 120 3.06 11.81 4.63
C PRO A 120 3.40 12.18 3.18
N ASN A 121 4.35 11.48 2.55
CA ASN A 121 4.73 11.78 1.16
C ASN A 121 3.60 11.42 0.18
N VAL A 122 2.96 10.27 0.39
CA VAL A 122 1.83 9.83 -0.45
C VAL A 122 0.63 10.75 -0.26
N ALA A 123 0.32 11.13 0.98
CA ALA A 123 -0.74 12.09 1.29
C ALA A 123 -0.51 13.43 0.56
N GLN A 124 0.71 13.97 0.65
CA GLN A 124 1.07 15.22 -0.03
C GLN A 124 0.98 15.11 -1.55
N ALA A 125 1.46 14.00 -2.14
CA ALA A 125 1.39 13.77 -3.57
C ALA A 125 -0.07 13.72 -4.07
N LEU A 126 -0.97 13.09 -3.32
CA LEU A 126 -2.38 12.98 -3.68
C LEU A 126 -3.15 14.29 -3.42
N ARG A 127 -2.82 15.02 -2.35
CA ARG A 127 -3.33 16.39 -2.13
C ARG A 127 -2.93 17.34 -3.25
N ALA A 128 -1.70 17.25 -3.76
CA ALA A 128 -1.25 18.06 -4.88
C ALA A 128 -2.02 17.75 -6.17
N ARG A 129 -2.37 16.48 -6.40
CA ARG A 129 -3.20 16.08 -7.56
C ARG A 129 -4.65 16.52 -7.40
N TRP A 130 -5.22 16.38 -6.20
CA TRP A 130 -6.60 16.71 -5.91
C TRP A 130 -6.69 17.63 -4.69
N PRO A 131 -6.59 18.96 -4.88
CA PRO A 131 -6.47 19.92 -3.78
C PRO A 131 -7.61 19.89 -2.76
N GLU A 132 -8.83 19.58 -3.19
CA GLU A 132 -10.03 19.62 -2.34
C GLU A 132 -10.53 18.24 -1.91
N VAL A 133 -9.90 17.14 -2.35
CA VAL A 133 -10.42 15.79 -2.06
C VAL A 133 -10.36 15.47 -0.57
N LYS A 134 -11.33 14.70 -0.09
CA LYS A 134 -11.27 14.17 1.27
C LYS A 134 -10.16 13.10 1.35
N ILE A 135 -9.12 13.33 2.16
CA ILE A 135 -8.01 12.37 2.35
C ILE A 135 -8.08 11.75 3.73
N ILE A 136 -8.27 10.44 3.79
CA ILE A 136 -8.33 9.66 5.02
C ILE A 136 -7.07 8.80 5.11
N ILE A 137 -6.35 8.89 6.22
CA ILE A 137 -5.21 8.02 6.53
C ILE A 137 -5.71 6.91 7.45
N ALA A 138 -5.72 5.68 6.94
CA ALA A 138 -6.06 4.48 7.68
C ALA A 138 -4.76 3.82 8.16
N GLY A 139 -4.32 4.16 9.36
CA GLY A 139 -3.13 3.60 9.98
C GLY A 139 -3.42 2.28 10.69
N ASP A 140 -2.42 1.41 10.77
CA ASP A 140 -2.49 0.23 11.62
C ASP A 140 -2.30 0.65 13.09
N ASN A 141 -3.04 0.04 14.01
CA ASN A 141 -3.00 0.35 15.45
C ASN A 141 -2.25 -0.72 16.24
N ASP A 142 -1.13 -1.18 15.71
CA ASP A 142 -0.32 -2.21 16.36
C ASP A 142 0.51 -1.57 17.48
N PHE A 143 0.12 -1.82 18.73
CA PHE A 143 0.95 -1.47 19.88
C PHE A 143 2.12 -2.44 19.97
N GLN A 144 3.34 -1.92 19.97
CA GLN A 144 4.45 -2.65 20.59
C GLN A 144 4.37 -2.36 22.08
N ASP A 145 4.26 -3.40 22.91
CA ASP A 145 4.10 -3.32 24.37
C ASP A 145 4.86 -2.14 24.99
N GLY A 146 4.12 -1.11 25.44
CA GLY A 146 4.65 0.05 26.16
C GLY A 146 5.47 1.07 25.33
N GLY A 147 5.58 0.89 24.01
CA GLY A 147 6.33 1.77 23.10
C GLY A 147 5.48 2.84 22.39
N GLU A 148 6.14 3.74 21.66
CA GLU A 148 5.45 4.57 20.66
C GLU A 148 4.77 3.66 19.62
N ASN A 149 3.63 4.08 19.07
CA ASN A 149 3.01 3.45 17.91
C ASN A 149 3.41 4.26 16.65
N PRO A 150 4.43 3.82 15.87
CA PRO A 150 4.87 4.53 14.69
C PRO A 150 3.76 4.67 13.65
N GLY A 151 2.94 3.63 13.45
CA GLY A 151 1.83 3.63 12.50
C GLY A 151 0.86 4.78 12.78
N ARG A 152 0.43 4.91 14.03
CA ARG A 152 -0.39 6.03 14.51
C ARG A 152 0.31 7.38 14.34
N SER A 153 1.55 7.51 14.81
CA SER A 153 2.30 8.78 14.74
C SER A 153 2.48 9.26 13.30
N PHE A 154 2.84 8.37 12.37
CA PHE A 154 2.94 8.70 10.96
C PHE A 154 1.59 8.99 10.31
N ALA A 155 0.53 8.29 10.68
CA ALA A 155 -0.81 8.56 10.18
C ALA A 155 -1.30 9.96 10.60
N GLU A 156 -1.12 10.33 11.87
CA GLU A 156 -1.44 11.66 12.39
C GLU A 156 -0.61 12.76 11.71
N ARG A 157 0.69 12.54 11.52
CA ARG A 157 1.56 13.45 10.77
C ARG A 157 1.12 13.61 9.32
N ALA A 158 0.76 12.52 8.65
CA ALA A 158 0.31 12.53 7.27
C ALA A 158 -0.98 13.35 7.13
N ALA A 159 -1.99 13.05 7.96
CA ALA A 159 -3.27 13.76 7.99
C ALA A 159 -3.06 15.26 8.26
N LYS A 160 -2.27 15.62 9.28
CA LYS A 160 -1.95 17.01 9.60
C LYS A 160 -1.33 17.76 8.43
N SER A 161 -0.46 17.11 7.66
CA SER A 161 0.25 17.77 6.55
C SER A 161 -0.63 18.10 5.33
N VAL A 162 -1.84 17.52 5.26
CA VAL A 162 -2.76 17.70 4.12
C VAL A 162 -4.18 18.12 4.53
N GLY A 163 -4.40 18.47 5.81
CA GLY A 163 -5.73 18.73 6.34
C GLY A 163 -6.68 17.53 6.19
N GLY A 164 -6.14 16.32 6.36
CA GLY A 164 -6.87 15.05 6.24
C GLY A 164 -7.41 14.52 7.57
N TRP A 165 -7.99 13.33 7.52
CA TRP A 165 -8.54 12.61 8.68
C TRP A 165 -7.69 11.38 8.98
N VAL A 166 -7.68 10.95 10.25
CA VAL A 166 -7.09 9.68 10.66
C VAL A 166 -8.20 8.72 11.08
N THR A 167 -8.08 7.46 10.68
CA THR A 167 -8.85 6.35 11.23
C THR A 167 -7.89 5.24 11.63
N LEU A 168 -8.15 4.61 12.77
CA LEU A 168 -7.35 3.52 13.32
C LEU A 168 -8.33 2.42 13.79
N PRO A 169 -7.98 1.13 13.65
CA PRO A 169 -8.75 0.07 14.28
C PRO A 169 -8.72 0.20 15.81
N PRO A 170 -9.70 -0.37 16.53
CA PRO A 170 -9.67 -0.42 18.00
C PRO A 170 -8.33 -0.98 18.48
N GLY A 171 -7.75 -0.40 19.53
CA GLY A 171 -6.60 -0.99 20.19
C GLY A 171 -7.03 -2.20 21.01
N GLU A 172 -6.26 -3.28 20.98
CA GLU A 172 -6.39 -4.32 22.02
C GLU A 172 -5.78 -3.75 23.31
N ASN A 173 -6.63 -3.59 24.34
CA ASN A 173 -6.21 -3.28 25.71
C ASN A 173 -5.97 -4.58 26.48
#